data_AF-A0A534BGN3-F1
#
_entry.id   AF-A0A534BGN3-F1
#
_cell.length_a   1.000
_cell.length_b   1.000
_cell.length_c   1.000
_cell.angle_alpha   90.00
_cell.angle_beta   90.00
_cell.angle_gamma   90.00
#
_symmetry.space_group_name_H-M   'P 1'
#
loop_
_entity.id
_entity.type
_entity.pdbx_description
1 polymer ?
#
loop_
_entity_poly.entity_id
_entity_poly.type
_entity_poly.pdbx_seq_one_letter_code
_entity_poly.pdbx_strand_id
1 'polypeptide(L)'
;MSGSAEEASALAQDCARRIVDAFAHYNAEFRAITRRAPLRFDARDWRGGQQDAIERIGLYDRFVNQTIAELRLGLGARALDRDLWRQIHGAFATRITDLPDPEFTKTFFSSISRRLFGTVGVAPDIEFVATDLDPLASLQSAVATNSYLNHGSLALLFEDLLGDVRFRSPWRDLDNSIAHVAAEVRAHLPAGRQQRDVERVEVIRPVFYQISRAYIVGRVVGH
;
A
#
# COMPACT_ATOMS: atom_id res chain seq x y z
N MET A 1 4.68 -33.56 -30.02
CA MET A 1 3.61 -32.71 -29.48
C MET A 1 3.64 -32.57 -27.96
N SER A 2 4.00 -33.60 -27.17
CA SER A 2 4.08 -33.46 -25.69
C SER A 2 5.25 -32.57 -25.22
N GLY A 3 6.44 -32.67 -25.83
CA GLY A 3 7.60 -31.83 -25.44
C GLY A 3 7.40 -30.33 -25.63
N SER A 4 6.76 -29.88 -26.71
CA SER A 4 6.52 -28.45 -26.97
C SER A 4 5.50 -27.82 -26.00
N ALA A 5 4.55 -28.62 -25.50
CA ALA A 5 3.58 -28.17 -24.51
C ALA A 5 4.20 -28.06 -23.10
N GLU A 6 5.06 -29.01 -22.73
CA GLU A 6 5.83 -28.97 -21.49
C GLU A 6 6.82 -27.80 -21.46
N GLU A 7 7.52 -27.55 -22.57
CA GLU A 7 8.41 -26.39 -22.71
C GLU A 7 7.65 -25.05 -22.62
N ALA A 8 6.48 -24.94 -23.25
CA ALA A 8 5.65 -23.74 -23.15
C ALA A 8 5.14 -23.50 -21.72
N SER A 9 4.75 -24.58 -21.02
CA SER A 9 4.33 -24.53 -19.62
C SER A 9 5.48 -24.10 -18.69
N ALA A 10 6.67 -24.67 -18.85
CA ALA A 10 7.85 -24.30 -18.07
C ALA A 10 8.24 -22.83 -18.30
N LEU A 11 8.20 -22.37 -19.55
CA LEU A 11 8.47 -20.98 -19.90
C LEU A 11 7.42 -20.03 -19.29
N ALA A 12 6.14 -20.40 -19.33
CA ALA A 12 5.07 -19.61 -18.73
C ALA A 12 5.25 -19.48 -17.21
N GLN A 13 5.62 -20.58 -16.54
CA GLN A 13 5.92 -20.60 -15.11
C GLN A 13 7.11 -19.72 -14.75
N ASP A 14 8.17 -19.74 -15.56
CA ASP A 14 9.34 -18.88 -15.35
C ASP A 14 9.00 -17.40 -15.53
N CYS A 15 8.25 -17.04 -16.56
CA CYS A 15 7.80 -15.66 -16.78
C CYS A 15 6.91 -15.17 -15.64
N ALA A 16 5.94 -15.98 -15.21
CA ALA A 16 5.07 -15.66 -14.09
C ALA A 16 5.87 -15.42 -12.80
N ARG A 17 6.85 -16.28 -12.51
CA ARG A 17 7.77 -16.10 -11.37
C ARG A 17 8.54 -14.79 -11.47
N ARG A 18 9.12 -14.47 -12.63
CA ARG A 18 9.87 -13.20 -12.83
C ARG A 18 8.99 -11.98 -12.60
N ILE A 19 7.73 -11.99 -13.04
CA ILE A 19 6.81 -10.87 -12.82
C ILE A 19 6.48 -10.71 -11.33
N VAL A 20 6.26 -11.82 -10.61
CA VAL A 20 6.06 -11.79 -9.15
C VAL A 20 7.31 -11.25 -8.43
N ASP A 21 8.50 -11.73 -8.81
CA ASP A 21 9.77 -11.29 -8.23
C ASP A 21 10.01 -9.79 -8.50
N ALA A 22 9.70 -9.30 -9.71
CA ALA A 22 9.79 -7.89 -10.07
C ALA A 22 8.85 -7.02 -9.23
N PHE A 23 7.60 -7.48 -9.00
CA PHE A 23 6.67 -6.77 -8.11
C PHE A 23 7.15 -6.76 -6.66
N ALA A 24 7.67 -7.89 -6.16
CA ALA A 24 8.23 -7.96 -4.82
C ALA A 24 9.41 -6.99 -4.64
N HIS A 25 10.29 -6.89 -5.64
CA HIS A 25 11.41 -5.95 -5.65
C HIS A 25 10.93 -4.50 -5.70
N TYR A 26 9.97 -4.18 -6.56
CA TYR A 26 9.30 -2.87 -6.61
C TYR A 26 8.75 -2.49 -5.24
N ASN A 27 7.97 -3.38 -4.61
CA ASN A 27 7.34 -3.11 -3.32
C ASN A 27 8.39 -2.94 -2.20
N ALA A 28 9.49 -3.69 -2.25
CA ALA A 28 10.60 -3.51 -1.32
C ALA A 28 11.25 -2.12 -1.44
N GLU A 29 11.51 -1.64 -2.66
CA GLU A 29 12.06 -0.30 -2.92
C GLU A 29 11.06 0.80 -2.55
N PHE A 30 9.78 0.64 -2.89
CA PHE A 30 8.72 1.58 -2.52
C PHE A 30 8.65 1.75 -1.00
N ARG A 31 8.71 0.64 -0.26
CA ARG A 31 8.73 0.65 1.21
C ARG A 31 10.03 1.26 1.75
N ALA A 32 11.17 1.03 1.10
CA ALA A 32 12.44 1.63 1.50
C ALA A 32 12.41 3.16 1.40
N ILE A 33 11.87 3.71 0.31
CA ILE A 33 11.65 5.15 0.15
C ILE A 33 10.68 5.67 1.21
N THR A 34 9.54 5.00 1.38
CA THR A 34 8.50 5.42 2.35
C THR A 34 9.02 5.44 3.80
N ARG A 35 9.92 4.51 4.17
CA ARG A 35 10.56 4.48 5.50
C ARG A 35 11.51 5.65 5.78
N ARG A 36 11.87 6.45 4.78
CA ARG A 36 12.69 7.68 4.97
C ARG A 36 11.88 8.81 5.62
N ALA A 37 10.55 8.78 5.48
CA ALA A 37 9.68 9.90 5.85
C ALA A 37 9.81 10.39 7.31
N PRO A 38 9.87 9.51 8.35
CA PRO A 38 10.07 9.98 9.73
C PRO A 38 11.36 10.78 9.91
N LEU A 39 12.47 10.31 9.31
CA LEU A 39 13.75 10.99 9.40
C LEU A 39 13.74 12.34 8.67
N ARG A 40 13.12 12.40 7.47
CA ARG A 40 12.94 13.67 6.74
C ARG A 40 12.14 14.68 7.55
N PHE A 41 11.06 14.22 8.19
CA PHE A 41 10.21 15.04 9.03
C PHE A 41 10.96 15.58 10.25
N ASP A 42 11.64 14.71 10.98
CA ASP A 42 12.42 15.10 12.17
C ASP A 42 13.55 16.09 11.82
N ALA A 43 14.20 15.91 10.67
CA ALA A 43 15.26 16.81 10.19
C ALA A 43 14.74 18.08 9.51
N ARG A 44 13.41 18.22 9.34
CA ARG A 44 12.77 19.29 8.55
C ARG A 44 13.27 19.37 7.10
N ASP A 45 13.66 18.23 6.55
CA ASP A 45 14.18 18.11 5.19
C ASP A 45 13.04 17.97 4.17
N TRP A 46 12.35 19.09 3.92
CA TRP A 46 11.21 19.13 3.00
C TRP A 46 11.60 18.90 1.55
N ARG A 47 12.81 19.31 1.17
CA ARG A 47 13.35 19.06 -0.18
C ARG A 47 13.60 17.57 -0.39
N GLY A 48 14.21 16.90 0.59
CA GLY A 48 14.39 15.46 0.57
C GLY A 48 13.06 14.70 0.55
N GLY A 49 12.08 15.13 1.35
CA GLY A 49 10.73 14.56 1.31
C GLY A 49 10.03 14.70 -0.05
N GLN A 50 10.21 15.85 -0.72
CA GLN A 50 9.69 16.07 -2.08
C GLN A 50 10.42 15.17 -3.11
N GLN A 51 11.73 15.01 -2.99
CA GLN A 51 12.52 14.11 -3.84
C GLN A 51 12.07 12.65 -3.67
N ASP A 52 11.90 12.20 -2.42
CA ASP A 52 11.40 10.85 -2.11
C ASP A 52 10.00 10.62 -2.73
N ALA A 53 9.12 11.62 -2.73
CA ALA A 53 7.81 11.53 -3.38
C ALA A 53 7.92 11.39 -4.91
N ILE A 54 8.80 12.15 -5.56
CA ILE A 54 9.05 12.06 -7.01
C ILE A 54 9.64 10.69 -7.36
N GLU A 55 10.64 10.23 -6.62
CA GLU A 55 11.27 8.92 -6.79
C GLU A 55 10.21 7.81 -6.71
N ARG A 56 9.32 7.88 -5.71
CA ARG A 56 8.25 6.90 -5.50
C ARG A 56 7.22 6.89 -6.63
N ILE A 57 6.85 8.06 -7.18
CA ILE A 57 5.91 8.16 -8.31
C ILE A 57 6.53 7.52 -9.56
N GLY A 58 7.79 7.84 -9.88
CA GLY A 58 8.49 7.28 -11.04
C GLY A 58 8.85 5.79 -10.91
N LEU A 59 8.87 5.26 -9.68
CA LEU A 59 9.29 3.90 -9.38
C LEU A 59 8.45 2.85 -10.10
N TYR A 60 7.12 3.01 -10.09
CA TYR A 60 6.20 2.03 -10.68
C TYR A 60 6.45 1.87 -12.18
N ASP A 61 6.47 2.99 -12.92
CA ASP A 61 6.71 2.96 -14.37
C ASP A 61 8.08 2.40 -14.72
N ARG A 62 9.11 2.70 -13.92
CA ARG A 62 10.45 2.13 -14.10
C ARG A 62 10.42 0.60 -14.03
N PHE A 63 9.80 0.04 -12.99
CA PHE A 63 9.71 -1.40 -12.80
C PHE A 63 8.87 -2.10 -13.87
N VAL A 64 7.73 -1.51 -14.26
CA VAL A 64 6.91 -2.04 -15.36
C VAL A 64 7.73 -2.09 -16.65
N ASN A 65 8.41 -1.00 -17.01
CA ASN A 65 9.20 -0.92 -18.24
C ASN A 65 10.41 -1.85 -18.24
N GLN A 66 11.10 -1.97 -17.10
CA GLN A 66 12.21 -2.90 -16.94
C GLN A 66 11.73 -4.34 -17.12
N THR A 67 10.64 -4.72 -16.45
CA THR A 67 10.08 -6.08 -16.56
C THR A 67 9.67 -6.39 -18.01
N ILE A 68 9.06 -5.43 -18.71
CA ILE A 68 8.73 -5.57 -20.14
C ILE A 68 9.99 -5.81 -20.99
N ALA A 69 11.06 -5.05 -20.74
CA ALA A 69 12.32 -5.20 -21.49
C ALA A 69 12.96 -6.58 -21.26
N GLU A 70 12.99 -7.04 -20.01
CA GLU A 70 13.50 -8.36 -19.64
C GLU A 70 12.67 -9.50 -20.25
N LEU A 71 11.33 -9.38 -20.23
CA LEU A 71 10.44 -10.35 -20.86
C LEU A 71 10.61 -10.37 -22.38
N ARG A 72 10.73 -9.20 -23.04
CA ARG A 72 10.99 -9.13 -24.49
C ARG A 72 12.29 -9.81 -24.88
N LEU A 73 13.35 -9.57 -24.11
CA LEU A 73 14.65 -10.20 -24.34
C LEU A 73 14.58 -11.73 -24.16
N GLY A 74 13.91 -12.19 -23.09
CA GLY A 74 13.79 -13.62 -22.78
C GLY A 74 12.87 -14.39 -23.72
N LEU A 75 11.80 -13.77 -24.21
CA LEU A 75 10.80 -14.41 -25.07
C LEU A 75 11.09 -14.25 -26.56
N GLY A 76 11.87 -13.25 -26.96
CA GLY A 76 12.19 -12.97 -28.36
C GLY A 76 10.93 -12.84 -29.23
N ALA A 77 10.85 -13.62 -30.31
CA ALA A 77 9.71 -13.64 -31.21
C ALA A 77 8.38 -14.05 -30.54
N ARG A 78 8.45 -14.76 -29.41
CA ARG A 78 7.26 -15.19 -28.64
C ARG A 78 6.79 -14.14 -27.64
N ALA A 79 7.41 -12.96 -27.56
CA ALA A 79 7.03 -11.92 -26.61
C ALA A 79 5.58 -11.46 -26.76
N LEU A 80 5.03 -11.50 -27.98
CA LEU A 80 3.66 -11.13 -28.30
C LEU A 80 2.76 -12.35 -28.60
N ASP A 81 3.20 -13.55 -28.24
CA ASP A 81 2.40 -14.78 -28.37
C ASP A 81 1.27 -14.78 -27.33
N ARG A 82 0.03 -14.57 -27.79
CA ARG A 82 -1.14 -14.46 -26.92
C ARG A 82 -1.47 -15.77 -26.22
N ASP A 83 -1.22 -16.91 -26.84
CA ASP A 83 -1.48 -18.22 -26.22
C ASP A 83 -0.48 -18.52 -25.11
N LEU A 84 0.77 -18.10 -25.29
CA LEU A 84 1.76 -18.10 -24.21
C LEU A 84 1.35 -17.15 -23.08
N TRP A 85 0.90 -15.94 -23.39
CA TRP A 85 0.46 -14.99 -22.35
C TRP A 85 -0.76 -15.44 -21.57
N ARG A 86 -1.67 -16.20 -22.17
CA ARG A 86 -2.76 -16.87 -21.45
C ARG A 86 -2.23 -17.87 -20.43
N GLN A 87 -1.19 -18.62 -20.78
CA GLN A 87 -0.51 -19.54 -19.86
C GLN A 87 0.25 -18.79 -18.76
N ILE A 88 0.94 -17.70 -19.09
CA ILE A 88 1.63 -16.84 -18.12
C ILE A 88 0.62 -16.26 -17.13
N HIS A 89 -0.52 -15.76 -17.62
CA HIS A 89 -1.60 -15.20 -16.80
C HIS A 89 -2.12 -16.23 -15.79
N GLY A 90 -2.43 -17.46 -16.26
CA GLY A 90 -2.86 -18.54 -15.37
C GLY A 90 -1.80 -18.93 -14.34
N ALA A 91 -0.54 -19.10 -14.76
CA ALA A 91 0.57 -19.41 -13.86
C ALA A 91 0.81 -18.30 -12.83
N PHE A 92 0.66 -17.03 -13.23
CA PHE A 92 0.75 -15.88 -12.35
C PHE A 92 -0.37 -15.87 -11.32
N ALA A 93 -1.63 -16.06 -11.75
CA ALA A 93 -2.78 -16.11 -10.86
C ALA A 93 -2.63 -17.17 -9.76
N THR A 94 -2.17 -18.38 -10.12
CA THR A 94 -1.88 -19.45 -9.15
C THR A 94 -0.81 -19.03 -8.13
N ARG A 95 0.24 -18.34 -8.57
CA ARG A 95 1.35 -17.94 -7.67
C ARG A 95 0.96 -16.88 -6.64
N ILE A 96 0.00 -16.04 -6.96
CA ILE A 96 -0.40 -14.93 -6.09
C ILE A 96 -1.59 -15.26 -5.19
N THR A 97 -2.15 -16.47 -5.30
CA THR A 97 -3.38 -16.87 -4.60
C THR A 97 -3.27 -16.74 -3.08
N ASP A 98 -2.11 -17.10 -2.51
CA ASP A 98 -1.89 -17.07 -1.06
C ASP A 98 -1.25 -15.76 -0.56
N LEU A 99 -1.11 -14.74 -1.43
CA LEU A 99 -0.57 -13.45 -1.01
C LEU A 99 -1.60 -12.67 -0.19
N PRO A 100 -1.20 -11.96 0.88
CA PRO A 100 -2.14 -11.22 1.73
C PRO A 100 -2.89 -10.09 1.01
N ASP A 101 -2.30 -9.51 -0.03
CA ASP A 101 -2.88 -8.43 -0.85
C ASP A 101 -2.50 -8.63 -2.33
N PRO A 102 -3.23 -9.51 -3.04
CA PRO A 102 -2.89 -9.86 -4.41
C PRO A 102 -3.31 -8.77 -5.41
N GLU A 103 -4.20 -7.86 -5.01
CA GLU A 103 -4.85 -6.89 -5.90
C GLU A 103 -3.88 -5.93 -6.58
N PHE A 104 -2.92 -5.43 -5.81
CA PHE A 104 -1.89 -4.57 -6.40
C PHE A 104 -0.92 -5.35 -7.29
N THR A 105 -0.68 -6.62 -6.97
CA THR A 105 0.14 -7.53 -7.79
C THR A 105 -0.54 -7.83 -9.14
N LYS A 106 -1.87 -8.03 -9.14
CA LYS A 106 -2.69 -8.16 -10.36
C LYS A 106 -2.62 -6.90 -11.23
N THR A 107 -2.71 -5.71 -10.60
CA THR A 107 -2.60 -4.43 -11.30
C THR A 107 -1.24 -4.25 -11.99
N PHE A 108 -0.16 -4.68 -11.34
CA PHE A 108 1.19 -4.67 -11.91
C PHE A 108 1.29 -5.59 -13.14
N PHE A 109 0.75 -6.80 -13.05
CA PHE A 109 0.67 -7.72 -14.19
C PHE A 109 -0.11 -7.12 -15.37
N SER A 110 -1.32 -6.60 -15.13
CA SER A 110 -2.14 -5.98 -16.18
C SER A 110 -1.43 -4.78 -16.80
N SER A 111 -0.66 -4.01 -16.04
CA SER A 111 0.13 -2.89 -16.58
C SER A 111 1.21 -3.37 -17.56
N ILE A 112 1.86 -4.50 -17.26
CA ILE A 112 2.85 -5.13 -18.13
C ILE A 112 2.19 -5.64 -19.41
N SER A 113 1.14 -6.45 -19.30
CA SER A 113 0.50 -7.05 -20.47
C SER A 113 -0.10 -5.98 -21.38
N ARG A 114 -0.83 -5.01 -20.83
CA ARG A 114 -1.41 -3.90 -21.61
C ARG A 114 -0.36 -3.11 -22.37
N ARG A 115 0.74 -2.73 -21.71
CA ARG A 115 1.81 -1.94 -22.34
C ARG A 115 2.59 -2.77 -23.37
N LEU A 116 2.72 -4.07 -23.16
CA LEU A 116 3.38 -4.97 -24.11
C LEU A 116 2.56 -5.16 -25.40
N PHE A 117 1.25 -5.37 -25.26
CA PHE A 117 0.33 -5.63 -26.38
C PHE A 117 -0.26 -4.37 -27.02
N GLY A 118 -0.10 -3.19 -26.40
CA GLY A 118 -0.76 -1.97 -26.84
C GLY A 118 -2.29 -2.06 -26.73
N THR A 119 -2.79 -2.78 -25.73
CA THR A 119 -4.21 -3.11 -25.58
C THR A 119 -5.07 -1.84 -25.46
N VAL A 120 -6.01 -1.68 -26.38
CA VAL A 120 -7.11 -0.72 -26.31
C VAL A 120 -8.39 -1.47 -25.93
N GLY A 121 -9.11 -1.00 -24.91
CA GLY A 121 -10.24 -1.75 -24.32
C GLY A 121 -9.77 -2.76 -23.28
N VAL A 122 -10.40 -3.95 -23.26
CA VAL A 122 -10.19 -5.03 -22.28
C VAL A 122 -9.77 -6.33 -22.96
N ALA A 123 -8.84 -7.07 -22.35
CA ALA A 123 -8.33 -8.35 -22.83
C ALA A 123 -8.25 -9.39 -21.68
N PRO A 124 -9.41 -9.91 -21.20
CA PRO A 124 -9.50 -10.73 -19.97
C PRO A 124 -8.71 -12.05 -20.00
N ASP A 125 -8.29 -12.51 -21.17
CA ASP A 125 -7.49 -13.72 -21.30
C ASP A 125 -6.00 -13.50 -20.95
N ILE A 126 -5.54 -12.24 -20.93
CA ILE A 126 -4.14 -11.85 -20.71
C ILE A 126 -3.98 -10.67 -19.74
N GLU A 127 -5.04 -10.27 -19.03
CA GLU A 127 -5.01 -9.26 -17.97
C GLU A 127 -6.09 -9.55 -16.93
N PHE A 128 -5.89 -9.08 -15.69
CA PHE A 128 -6.95 -9.02 -14.69
C PHE A 128 -7.81 -7.78 -14.94
N VAL A 129 -9.11 -7.99 -15.08
CA VAL A 129 -10.09 -6.91 -15.29
C VAL A 129 -10.70 -6.46 -13.98
N ALA A 130 -11.48 -5.37 -13.99
CA ALA A 130 -12.05 -4.80 -12.77
C ALA A 130 -12.89 -5.79 -11.95
N THR A 131 -13.52 -6.79 -12.57
CA THR A 131 -14.25 -7.85 -11.85
C THR A 131 -13.36 -8.84 -11.12
N ASP A 132 -12.09 -8.95 -11.52
CA ASP A 132 -11.10 -9.78 -10.84
C ASP A 132 -10.41 -9.02 -9.71
N LEU A 133 -10.71 -7.72 -9.58
CA LEU A 133 -10.17 -6.84 -8.56
C LEU A 133 -11.21 -6.58 -7.47
N ASP A 134 -11.01 -7.16 -6.29
CA ASP A 134 -11.79 -6.81 -5.10
C ASP A 134 -10.85 -6.22 -4.04
N PRO A 135 -10.73 -4.88 -3.95
CA PRO A 135 -9.88 -4.21 -2.98
C PRO A 135 -10.27 -4.51 -1.52
N LEU A 136 -11.47 -5.04 -1.27
CA LEU A 136 -11.98 -5.36 0.05
C LEU A 136 -11.83 -6.84 0.41
N ALA A 137 -11.62 -7.73 -0.58
CA ALA A 137 -11.43 -9.16 -0.34
C ALA A 137 -10.22 -9.47 0.54
N SER A 138 -9.16 -8.65 0.45
CA SER A 138 -7.91 -8.78 1.21
C SER A 138 -7.93 -8.10 2.58
N LEU A 139 -9.05 -7.49 3.01
CA LEU A 139 -9.18 -6.89 4.36
C LEU A 139 -9.15 -7.89 5.52
N GLN A 140 -8.81 -9.16 5.26
CA GLN A 140 -8.62 -10.20 6.28
C GLN A 140 -7.49 -9.86 7.27
N SER A 141 -6.50 -9.03 6.89
CA SER A 141 -5.52 -8.52 7.84
C SER A 141 -6.05 -7.26 8.54
N ALA A 142 -6.47 -7.38 9.78
CA ALA A 142 -6.80 -6.21 10.60
C ALA A 142 -5.58 -5.29 10.67
N VAL A 143 -5.74 -4.02 10.25
CA VAL A 143 -4.69 -3.02 10.42
C VAL A 143 -4.36 -2.93 11.90
N ALA A 144 -3.10 -3.11 12.26
CA ALA A 144 -2.69 -3.07 13.65
C ALA A 144 -2.95 -1.67 14.22
N THR A 145 -3.85 -1.61 15.21
CA THR A 145 -4.19 -0.38 15.94
C THR A 145 -3.62 -0.42 17.36
N ASN A 146 -3.39 0.77 17.92
CA ASN A 146 -3.27 0.98 19.35
C ASN A 146 -4.62 1.52 19.86
N SER A 147 -5.03 1.12 21.06
CA SER A 147 -6.28 1.55 21.66
C SER A 147 -6.00 2.28 22.97
N TYR A 148 -6.58 3.48 23.11
CA TYR A 148 -6.44 4.34 24.28
C TYR A 148 -7.82 4.47 24.92
N LEU A 149 -7.97 3.93 26.13
CA LEU A 149 -9.25 3.87 26.84
C LEU A 149 -9.54 5.20 27.54
N ASN A 150 -10.81 5.61 27.52
CA ASN A 150 -11.25 6.78 28.26
C ASN A 150 -11.74 6.39 29.65
N HIS A 151 -10.93 6.66 30.68
CA HIS A 151 -11.30 6.44 32.08
C HIS A 151 -11.98 7.68 32.71
N GLY A 152 -12.71 8.46 31.90
CA GLY A 152 -13.50 9.61 32.34
C GLY A 152 -12.87 10.98 32.06
N SER A 153 -11.69 11.02 31.44
CA SER A 153 -11.01 12.26 31.03
C SER A 153 -10.42 12.10 29.63
N LEU A 154 -10.97 12.84 28.65
CA LEU A 154 -10.41 12.91 27.31
C LEU A 154 -9.00 13.49 27.31
N ALA A 155 -8.68 14.40 28.24
CA ALA A 155 -7.35 14.97 28.33
C ALA A 155 -6.30 13.89 28.67
N LEU A 156 -6.59 13.01 29.64
CA LEU A 156 -5.68 11.92 30.02
C LEU A 156 -5.56 10.88 28.91
N LEU A 157 -6.66 10.56 28.21
CA LEU A 157 -6.62 9.71 27.02
C LEU A 157 -5.69 10.29 25.93
N PHE A 158 -5.81 11.58 25.63
CA PHE A 158 -4.99 12.23 24.60
C PHE A 158 -3.55 12.48 25.06
N GLU A 159 -3.31 12.59 26.37
CA GLU A 159 -1.98 12.57 26.95
C GLU A 159 -1.28 11.23 26.66
N ASP A 160 -1.94 10.10 26.93
CA ASP A 160 -1.40 8.77 26.62
C ASP A 160 -1.14 8.62 25.11
N LEU A 161 -2.11 9.00 24.28
CA LEU A 161 -2.02 8.88 22.83
C LEU A 161 -0.87 9.72 22.25
N LEU A 162 -0.79 11.01 22.58
CA LEU A 162 0.26 11.90 22.08
C LEU A 162 1.61 11.61 22.73
N GLY A 163 1.59 11.11 23.97
CA GLY A 163 2.76 10.62 24.69
C GLY A 163 3.38 9.41 24.02
N ASP A 164 2.59 8.50 23.44
CA ASP A 164 3.06 7.32 22.72
C ASP A 164 3.62 7.61 21.31
N VAL A 165 3.29 8.76 20.73
CA VAL A 165 3.80 9.15 19.42
C VAL A 165 5.26 9.59 19.56
N ARG A 166 6.16 8.78 18.98
CA ARG A 166 7.61 9.02 19.05
C ARG A 166 8.07 9.92 17.89
N PHE A 167 8.04 11.23 18.08
CA PHE A 167 8.81 12.18 17.28
C PHE A 167 10.17 12.46 17.93
N ARG A 168 11.22 12.76 17.14
CA ARG A 168 12.51 13.19 17.73
C ARG A 168 12.45 14.63 18.23
N SER A 169 11.58 15.45 17.66
CA SER A 169 11.36 16.82 18.09
C SER A 169 10.42 16.86 19.30
N PRO A 170 10.74 17.65 20.34
CA PRO A 170 9.81 17.84 21.45
C PRO A 170 8.57 18.60 20.99
N TRP A 171 7.46 18.39 21.69
CA TRP A 171 6.28 19.20 21.56
C TRP A 171 6.60 20.65 21.96
N ARG A 172 6.12 21.63 21.19
CA ARG A 172 6.25 23.04 21.56
C ARG A 172 5.47 23.35 22.83
N ASP A 173 4.26 22.79 22.91
CA ASP A 173 3.33 22.92 24.03
C ASP A 173 2.40 21.69 24.00
N LEU A 174 2.73 20.67 24.79
CA LEU A 174 1.99 19.40 24.81
C LEU A 174 0.63 19.59 25.48
N ASP A 175 0.59 20.28 26.61
CA ASP A 175 -0.63 20.51 27.39
C ASP A 175 -1.70 21.24 26.57
N ASN A 176 -1.31 22.30 25.85
CA ASN A 176 -2.23 23.00 24.96
C ASN A 176 -2.67 22.13 23.78
N SER A 177 -1.80 21.25 23.27
CA SER A 177 -2.15 20.32 22.19
C SER A 177 -3.18 19.29 22.67
N ILE A 178 -3.01 18.75 23.87
CA ILE A 178 -3.97 17.85 24.54
C ILE A 178 -5.31 18.56 24.76
N ALA A 179 -5.29 19.77 25.33
CA ALA A 179 -6.50 20.55 25.58
C ALA A 179 -7.27 20.83 24.28
N HIS A 180 -6.55 21.18 23.20
CA HIS A 180 -7.14 21.47 21.91
C HIS A 180 -7.83 20.25 21.29
N VAL A 181 -7.14 19.10 21.21
CA VAL A 181 -7.75 17.89 20.63
C VAL A 181 -8.91 17.36 21.47
N ALA A 182 -8.81 17.42 22.80
CA ALA A 182 -9.90 17.00 23.68
C ALA A 182 -11.15 17.90 23.52
N ALA A 183 -10.95 19.20 23.34
CA ALA A 183 -12.04 20.15 23.07
C ALA A 183 -12.68 19.90 21.71
N GLU A 184 -11.88 19.70 20.66
CA GLU A 184 -12.37 19.40 19.31
C GLU A 184 -13.19 18.11 19.26
N VAL A 185 -12.72 17.03 19.90
CA VAL A 185 -13.48 15.77 19.97
C VAL A 185 -14.79 15.98 20.71
N ARG A 186 -14.78 16.71 21.84
CA ARG A 186 -16.00 17.02 22.59
C ARG A 186 -17.00 17.82 21.76
N ALA A 187 -16.53 18.79 20.98
CA ALA A 187 -17.38 19.65 20.14
C ALA A 187 -18.04 18.87 18.98
N HIS A 188 -17.41 17.80 18.52
CA HIS A 188 -17.91 16.96 17.41
C HIS A 188 -18.70 15.72 17.89
N LEU A 189 -18.97 15.60 19.19
CA LEU A 189 -19.85 14.54 19.69
C LEU A 189 -21.29 14.77 19.21
N PRO A 190 -22.04 13.70 18.88
CA PRO A 190 -23.45 13.81 18.56
C PRO A 190 -24.24 14.50 19.70
N ALA A 191 -25.32 15.20 19.33
CA ALA A 191 -26.17 15.89 20.29
C ALA A 191 -26.66 14.93 21.39
N GLY A 192 -26.56 15.37 22.65
CA GLY A 192 -26.93 14.57 23.82
C GLY A 192 -25.81 13.66 24.35
N ARG A 193 -24.71 13.48 23.62
CA ARG A 193 -23.54 12.74 24.12
C ARG A 193 -22.59 13.62 24.92
N GLN A 194 -21.97 12.99 25.91
CA GLN A 194 -20.98 13.56 26.79
C GLN A 194 -19.63 12.87 26.57
N GLN A 195 -18.58 13.47 27.12
CA GLN A 195 -17.25 12.88 27.04
C GLN A 195 -17.16 11.47 27.63
N ARG A 196 -18.06 11.08 28.54
CA ARG A 196 -18.12 9.71 29.11
C ARG A 196 -18.64 8.68 28.12
N ASP A 197 -19.34 9.12 27.08
CA ASP A 197 -19.86 8.24 26.04
C ASP A 197 -18.78 7.85 25.02
N VAL A 198 -17.63 8.55 25.03
CA VAL A 198 -16.42 8.09 24.35
C VAL A 198 -15.80 6.98 25.20
N GLU A 199 -15.75 5.76 24.68
CA GLU A 199 -15.11 4.62 25.36
C GLU A 199 -13.61 4.58 25.12
N ARG A 200 -13.18 4.81 23.87
CA ARG A 200 -11.77 4.71 23.46
C ARG A 200 -11.49 5.43 22.16
N VAL A 201 -10.22 5.68 21.90
CA VAL A 201 -9.70 6.06 20.58
C VAL A 201 -8.80 4.96 20.06
N GLU A 202 -9.02 4.56 18.81
CA GLU A 202 -8.19 3.57 18.12
C GLU A 202 -7.40 4.25 17.02
N VAL A 203 -6.08 4.09 17.05
CA VAL A 203 -5.15 4.74 16.12
C VAL A 203 -4.40 3.67 15.35
N ILE A 204 -4.31 3.81 14.02
CA ILE A 204 -3.43 2.93 13.23
C ILE A 204 -1.97 3.23 13.57
N ARG A 205 -1.17 2.20 13.81
CA ARG A 205 0.22 2.36 14.29
C ARG A 205 1.10 3.27 13.40
N PRO A 206 1.02 3.22 12.06
CA PRO A 206 1.86 4.08 11.22
C PRO A 206 1.42 5.56 11.28
N VAL A 207 2.39 6.46 11.38
CA VAL A 207 2.19 7.90 11.15
C VAL A 207 2.32 8.20 9.66
N PHE A 208 1.40 8.99 9.12
CA PHE A 208 1.35 9.33 7.70
C PHE A 208 2.00 10.69 7.49
N TYR A 209 2.95 10.79 6.57
CA TYR A 209 3.71 12.02 6.34
C TYR A 209 3.33 12.63 4.99
N GLN A 210 3.07 13.94 4.98
CA GLN A 210 2.82 14.71 3.77
C GLN A 210 3.46 16.09 3.88
N ILE A 211 4.45 16.35 3.02
CA ILE A 211 5.19 17.62 2.97
C ILE A 211 5.80 17.92 4.36
N SER A 212 5.19 18.85 5.10
CA SER A 212 5.64 19.32 6.42
C SER A 212 4.75 18.84 7.56
N ARG A 213 3.86 17.89 7.30
CA ARG A 213 2.84 17.41 8.26
C ARG A 213 3.00 15.92 8.51
N ALA A 214 2.72 15.56 9.76
CA ALA A 214 2.60 14.19 10.23
C ALA A 214 1.18 13.98 10.74
N TYR A 215 0.52 12.94 10.27
CA TYR A 215 -0.89 12.64 10.54
C TYR A 215 -0.98 11.34 11.34
N ILE A 216 -1.66 11.45 12.47
CA ILE A 216 -2.10 10.32 13.29
C ILE A 216 -3.55 10.06 12.88
N VAL A 217 -3.84 8.86 12.41
CA VAL A 217 -5.16 8.53 11.86
C VAL A 217 -5.81 7.48 12.75
N GLY A 218 -7.08 7.67 13.05
CA GLY A 218 -7.79 6.80 13.95
C GLY A 218 -9.28 7.05 13.93
N ARG A 219 -9.97 6.38 14.85
CA ARG A 219 -11.40 6.55 15.09
C ARG A 219 -11.69 6.69 16.57
N VAL A 220 -12.71 7.47 16.88
CA VAL A 220 -13.33 7.54 18.20
C VAL A 220 -14.39 6.45 18.28
N VAL A 221 -14.40 5.68 19.35
CA VAL A 221 -15.36 4.61 19.61
C VAL A 221 -16.12 4.94 20.88
N GLY A 222 -17.44 4.80 20.84
CA GLY A 222 -18.31 5.13 21.96
C GLY A 222 -19.77 4.75 21.71
N HIS A 223 -20.54 4.64 22.79
CA HIS A 223 -21.97 4.30 22.78
C HIS A 223 -22.86 5.44 22.36
#